data_AF-E9HYD4-F1
#
_entry.id   AF-E9HYD4-F1
#
_cell.length_a   1.000
_cell.length_b   1.000
_cell.length_c   1.000
_cell.angle_alpha   90.00
_cell.angle_beta   90.00
_cell.angle_gamma   90.00
#
_symmetry.space_group_name_H-M   'P 1'
#
loop_
_entity.id
_entity.type
_entity.pdbx_description
1 polymer ?
#
loop_
_entity_poly.entity_id
_entity_poly.type
_entity_poly.pdbx_seq_one_letter_code
_entity_poly.pdbx_strand_id
1 'polypeptide(L)' 'MCTNESHPLYGYFMAKVSATIFECDADDVNRLIEAKKSELKITRISNPSKETVMKAINKYEMAKHCRWKAR' A
#
# COMPACT_ATOMS: atom_id res chain seq x y z
N MET A 1 -3.29 -8.66 33.33
CA MET A 1 -2.38 -8.16 32.27
C MET A 1 -3.08 -6.99 31.62
N CYS A 2 -2.59 -5.77 31.85
CA CYS A 2 -3.15 -4.58 31.21
C CYS A 2 -2.49 -4.46 29.83
N THR A 3 -3.17 -4.86 28.76
CA THR A 3 -2.71 -4.53 27.41
C THR A 3 -2.88 -3.02 27.28
N ASN A 4 -1.77 -2.29 27.32
CA ASN A 4 -1.76 -0.82 27.30
C ASN A 4 -2.04 -0.29 25.87
N GLU A 5 -3.13 -0.75 25.28
CA GLU A 5 -3.68 -0.31 24.00
C GLU A 5 -4.18 1.14 24.08
N SER A 6 -4.33 1.67 25.31
CA SER A 6 -4.77 3.03 25.60
C SER A 6 -3.65 4.08 25.59
N HIS A 7 -2.38 3.69 25.39
CA HIS A 7 -1.31 4.69 25.33
C HIS A 7 -1.44 5.53 24.04
N PRO A 8 -1.39 6.88 24.10
CA PRO A 8 -1.56 7.74 22.91
C PRO A 8 -0.59 7.42 21.76
N LEU A 9 0.60 6.91 22.09
CA LEU A 9 1.62 6.51 21.10
C LEU A 9 1.50 5.04 20.65
N TYR A 10 0.62 4.24 21.24
CA TYR A 10 0.51 2.81 20.91
C TYR A 10 0.19 2.61 19.43
N GLY A 11 -0.76 3.36 18.88
CA GLY A 11 -1.10 3.30 17.46
C GLY A 11 0.08 3.66 16.54
N TYR A 12 0.87 4.69 16.90
CA TYR A 12 2.06 5.07 16.14
C TYR A 12 3.14 3.99 16.20
N PHE A 13 3.42 3.47 17.40
CA PHE A 13 4.39 2.41 17.60
C PHE A 13 4.00 1.14 16.84
N MET A 14 2.74 0.70 16.96
CA MET A 14 2.21 -0.45 16.23
C MET A 14 2.23 -0.21 14.71
N ALA A 15 1.95 0.99 14.22
CA ALA A 15 2.07 1.29 12.80
C ALA A 15 3.51 1.10 12.28
N LYS A 16 4.52 1.49 13.08
CA LYS A 16 5.94 1.30 12.73
C LYS A 16 6.36 -0.17 12.80
N VAL A 17 5.89 -0.90 13.82
CA VAL A 17 6.15 -2.34 13.98
C VAL A 17 5.51 -3.12 12.84
N SER A 18 4.22 -2.90 12.57
CA SER A 18 3.50 -3.54 11.47
C SER A 18 4.13 -3.25 10.11
N ALA A 19 4.56 -2.01 9.85
CA ALA A 19 5.25 -1.67 8.60
C ALA A 19 6.63 -2.33 8.43
N THR A 20 7.22 -2.84 9.52
CA THR A 20 8.51 -3.56 9.50
C THR A 20 8.33 -5.07 9.40
N ILE A 21 7.23 -5.60 9.95
CA ILE A 21 6.91 -7.03 9.95
C ILE A 21 6.19 -7.43 8.66
N PHE A 22 5.26 -6.58 8.19
CA PHE A 22 4.43 -6.87 7.05
C PHE A 22 4.90 -6.11 5.82
N GLU A 23 5.14 -6.85 4.76
CA GLU A 23 5.38 -6.31 3.43
C GLU A 23 4.21 -6.64 2.51
N CYS A 24 4.04 -5.80 1.50
CA CYS A 24 3.02 -6.00 0.47
C CYS A 24 3.53 -7.03 -0.52
N ASP A 25 2.70 -8.02 -0.88
CA ASP A 25 3.08 -9.03 -1.86
C ASP A 25 3.49 -8.39 -3.20
N ALA A 26 4.70 -8.69 -3.66
CA ALA A 26 5.27 -8.06 -4.84
C ALA A 26 4.47 -8.33 -6.12
N ASP A 27 3.86 -9.51 -6.26
CA ASP A 27 3.02 -9.85 -7.41
C ASP A 27 1.71 -9.05 -7.38
N ASP A 28 1.07 -8.93 -6.21
CA ASP A 28 -0.14 -8.13 -6.05
C ASP A 28 0.14 -6.64 -6.32
N VAL A 29 1.30 -6.12 -5.87
CA VAL A 29 1.73 -4.74 -6.17
C VAL A 29 1.95 -4.53 -7.66
N ASN A 30 2.61 -5.47 -8.34
CA ASN A 30 2.83 -5.38 -9.79
C ASN A 30 1.51 -5.36 -10.56
N ARG A 31 0.56 -6.23 -10.19
CA ARG A 31 -0.79 -6.25 -10.79
C ARG A 31 -1.54 -4.93 -10.57
N LEU A 32 -1.44 -4.36 -9.37
CA LEU A 32 -2.05 -3.06 -9.05
C LEU A 32 -1.44 -1.93 -9.91
N ILE A 33 -0.12 -1.94 -10.12
CA ILE A 33 0.58 -0.98 -10.99
C ILE A 33 0.09 -1.13 -12.44
N GLU A 34 -0.03 -2.35 -12.96
CA GLU A 34 -0.50 -2.58 -14.34
C GLU A 34 -1.95 -2.15 -14.54
N ALA A 35 -2.83 -2.45 -13.57
CA ALA A 35 -4.21 -2.00 -13.57
C ALA A 35 -4.29 -0.48 -13.56
N LYS A 36 -3.57 0.18 -12.64
CA LYS A 36 -3.55 1.64 -12.53
C LYS A 36 -2.96 2.31 -13.77
N LYS A 37 -1.92 1.73 -14.35
CA LYS A 37 -1.34 2.18 -15.63
C LYS A 37 -2.38 2.12 -16.76
N SER A 38 -3.21 1.10 -16.78
CA SER A 38 -4.28 0.93 -17.77
C SER A 38 -5.39 1.96 -17.58
N GLU A 39 -5.82 2.20 -16.33
CA GLU A 39 -6.77 3.29 -15.99
C GLU A 39 -6.25 4.66 -16.43
N LEU A 40 -4.97 4.96 -16.15
CA LEU A 40 -4.36 6.25 -16.51
C LEU A 40 -4.22 6.46 -18.02
N LYS A 41 -4.02 5.38 -18.78
CA LYS A 41 -4.03 5.43 -20.25
C LYS A 41 -5.44 5.78 -20.77
N ILE A 42 -6.48 5.23 -20.17
CA ILE A 42 -7.88 5.51 -20.53
C ILE A 42 -8.23 6.98 -20.22
N THR A 43 -7.72 7.53 -19.11
CA THR A 43 -7.96 8.93 -18.71
C THR A 43 -7.06 9.96 -19.41
N ARG A 44 -6.43 9.59 -20.53
CA ARG A 44 -5.60 10.45 -21.42
C ARG A 44 -4.22 10.85 -20.88
N ILE A 45 -3.70 10.21 -19.84
CA ILE A 45 -2.27 10.32 -19.52
C ILE A 45 -1.51 9.38 -20.46
N SER A 46 -0.96 9.93 -21.54
CA SER A 46 -0.17 9.16 -22.49
C SER A 46 1.17 8.80 -21.85
N ASN A 47 1.37 7.50 -21.59
CA ASN A 47 2.58 6.90 -21.02
C ASN A 47 2.97 7.42 -19.60
N PRO A 48 2.18 7.12 -18.56
CA PRO A 48 2.53 7.49 -17.19
C PRO A 48 3.82 6.78 -16.76
N SER A 49 4.78 7.55 -16.23
CA SER A 49 5.99 7.01 -15.61
C SER A 49 5.60 6.12 -14.41
N LYS A 50 6.43 5.12 -14.09
CA LYS A 50 6.22 4.25 -12.92
C LYS A 50 6.03 5.08 -11.64
N GLU A 51 6.76 6.18 -11.49
CA GLU A 51 6.64 7.05 -10.32
C GLU A 51 5.28 7.76 -10.25
N THR A 52 4.74 8.19 -11.39
CA THR A 52 3.39 8.78 -11.50
C THR A 52 2.32 7.76 -11.15
N VAL A 53 2.47 6.51 -11.64
CA VAL A 53 1.55 5.42 -11.30
C VAL A 53 1.59 5.13 -9.80
N MET A 54 2.78 5.03 -9.21
CA MET A 54 2.95 4.78 -7.77
C MET A 54 2.38 5.91 -6.91
N LYS A 55 2.53 7.18 -7.32
CA LYS A 55 1.91 8.32 -6.64
C LYS A 55 0.38 8.35 -6.77
N ALA A 56 -0.16 7.79 -7.84
CA ALA A 56 -1.59 7.69 -8.07
C ALA A 56 -2.25 6.51 -7.32
N ILE A 57 -1.48 5.50 -6.92
CA ILE A 57 -1.96 4.39 -6.09
C ILE A 57 -2.19 4.91 -4.67
N ASN A 58 -3.44 4.82 -4.21
CA ASN A 58 -3.79 5.19 -2.84
C ASN A 58 -3.46 4.04 -1.87
N LYS A 59 -3.12 4.37 -0.62
CA LYS A 59 -2.98 3.39 0.48
C LYS A 59 -4.23 2.51 0.63
N TYR A 60 -5.40 3.08 0.39
CA TYR A 60 -6.66 2.33 0.40
C TYR A 60 -6.74 1.29 -0.72
N GLU A 61 -6.33 1.64 -1.95
CA GLU A 61 -6.29 0.69 -3.06
C GLU A 61 -5.30 -0.43 -2.78
N MET A 62 -4.15 -0.09 -2.22
CA MET A 62 -3.14 -1.08 -1.85
C MET A 62 -3.65 -2.02 -0.75
N ALA A 63 -4.33 -1.50 0.28
CA ALA A 63 -4.93 -2.33 1.33
C ALA A 63 -6.09 -3.21 0.82
N LYS A 64 -6.81 -2.77 -0.22
CA LYS A 64 -7.94 -3.51 -0.80
C LYS A 64 -7.48 -4.61 -1.77
N HIS A 65 -6.42 -4.36 -2.53
CA HIS A 65 -6.03 -5.22 -3.65
C HIS A 65 -4.76 -6.02 -3.41
N CYS A 66 -3.97 -5.69 -2.40
CA CYS A 66 -2.74 -6.40 -2.10
C CYS A 66 -2.82 -7.15 -0.77
N ARG A 67 -2.32 -8.38 -0.75
CA ARG A 67 -2.17 -9.14 0.48
C ARG A 67 -0.90 -8.71 1.20
N TRP A 68 -1.01 -8.62 2.52
CA TRP A 68 0.13 -8.40 3.39
C TRP A 68 0.74 -9.75 3.76
N LYS A 69 2.03 -9.90 3.56
CA LYS A 69 2.80 -11.05 3.99
C LYS A 69 3.71 -10.63 5.13
N ALA A 70 3.76 -11.44 6.18
CA ALA A 70 4.83 -11.30 7.16
C ALA A 70 6.14 -11.73 6.50
N ARG A 71 7.21 -10.95 6.71
CA ARG A 71 8.56 -11.28 6.26
C ARG A 71 9.14 -12.48 7.00
#